data_AF-A0A0F2L2H3-F1
#
_entry.id   AF-A0A0F2L2H3-F1
#
_cell.length_a   1.000
_cell.length_b   1.000
_cell.length_c   1.000
_cell.angle_alpha   90.00
_cell.angle_beta   90.00
_cell.angle_gamma   90.00
#
_symmetry.space_group_name_H-M   'P 1'
#
loop_
_entity.id
_entity.type
_entity.pdbx_description
1 polymer ?
#
loop_
_entity_poly.entity_id
_entity_poly.type
_entity_poly.pdbx_seq_one_letter_code
_entity_poly.pdbx_strand_id
1 'polypeptide(L)' 'LDELVSKNLVQVVDNKYVVDLPKLGFNKLLGRGKVTKPMVIKAIWVSRKAEEKVRAAGGSVELIKGIVHA' A
#
# COMPACT_ATOMS: atom_id res chain seq x y z
N LEU A 1 10.94 10.60 -5.89
CA LEU A 1 9.62 9.99 -6.18
C LEU A 1 9.62 9.41 -7.59
N ASP A 2 10.22 10.11 -8.56
CA ASP A 2 10.59 9.61 -9.89
C ASP A 2 11.27 8.22 -9.90
N GLU A 3 12.14 7.93 -8.93
CA GLU A 3 12.86 6.64 -8.89
C GLU A 3 11.96 5.43 -8.57
N LEU A 4 10.81 5.63 -7.92
CA LEU A 4 9.85 4.56 -7.62
C LEU A 4 8.95 4.23 -8.83
N VAL A 5 8.74 5.20 -9.72
CA VAL A 5 7.96 5.02 -10.96
C VAL A 5 8.77 4.19 -11.96
N SER A 6 10.09 4.42 -12.04
CA SER A 6 10.99 3.66 -12.93
C SER A 6 11.06 2.16 -12.58
N LYS A 7 10.76 1.79 -11.33
CA LYS A 7 10.74 0.39 -10.88
C LYS A 7 9.39 -0.33 -11.09
N ASN A 8 8.40 0.31 -11.70
CA ASN A 8 7.07 -0.28 -11.96
C ASN A 8 6.31 -0.71 -10.67
N LEU A 9 6.65 -0.09 -9.54
CA LEU A 9 6.17 -0.50 -8.21
C LEU A 9 4.81 0.09 -7.86
N VAL A 10 4.41 1.13 -8.58
CA VAL A 10 3.17 1.86 -8.36
C VAL A 10 2.50 2.06 -9.70
N GLN A 11 1.29 1.52 -9.86
CA GLN A 11 0.47 1.74 -11.05
C GLN A 11 -0.49 2.90 -10.79
N VAL A 12 -0.61 3.82 -11.74
CA VAL A 12 -1.65 4.86 -11.68
C VAL A 12 -2.82 4.37 -12.52
N VAL A 13 -3.91 4.00 -11.86
CA VAL A 13 -5.15 3.56 -12.50
C VAL A 13 -6.25 4.49 -12.01
N ASP A 14 -6.99 5.12 -12.92
CA ASP A 14 -8.10 6.03 -12.59
C ASP A 14 -7.75 7.08 -11.53
N ASN A 15 -6.58 7.72 -11.68
CA ASN A 15 -6.07 8.76 -10.78
C ASN A 15 -5.79 8.29 -9.33
N LYS A 16 -5.78 6.97 -9.09
CA LYS A 16 -5.40 6.33 -7.82
C LYS A 16 -4.08 5.59 -7.97
N TYR A 17 -3.25 5.68 -6.95
CA TYR A 17 -1.97 4.96 -6.92
C TYR A 17 -2.20 3.56 -6.36
N VAL A 18 -1.94 2.53 -7.15
CA VAL A 18 -2.01 1.13 -6.73
C VAL A 18 -0.60 0.67 -6.35
N VAL A 19 -0.41 0.27 -5.09
CA VAL A 19 0.86 -0.16 -4.53
C VAL A 19 0.75 -1.61 -4.07
N ASP A 20 1.66 -2.47 -4.53
CA ASP A 20 1.69 -3.88 -4.17
C ASP A 20 2.92 -4.18 -3.30
N LEU A 21 2.72 -4.29 -1.97
CA LEU A 21 3.82 -4.51 -1.01
C LEU A 21 4.54 -5.86 -1.19
N PRO A 22 3.88 -7.00 -1.44
CA PRO A 22 4.60 -8.24 -1.67
C PRO A 22 5.51 -8.20 -2.91
N LYS A 23 5.12 -7.50 -3.98
CA LYS A 23 6.02 -7.26 -5.13
C LYS A 23 7.24 -6.42 -4.76
N LEU A 24 7.09 -5.57 -3.75
CA LEU A 24 8.18 -4.79 -3.16
C LEU A 24 9.04 -5.59 -2.16
N GLY A 25 8.66 -6.84 -1.82
CA GLY A 25 9.31 -7.63 -0.78
C GLY A 25 8.88 -7.26 0.65
N PHE A 26 7.78 -6.52 0.81
CA PHE A 26 7.22 -6.17 2.11
C PHE A 26 5.94 -6.95 2.41
N ASN A 27 5.81 -7.41 3.65
CA ASN A 27 4.65 -8.19 4.08
C ASN A 27 3.66 -7.35 4.91
N LYS A 28 4.15 -6.35 5.66
CA LYS A 28 3.36 -5.61 6.65
C LYS A 28 3.29 -4.12 6.33
N LEU A 29 2.08 -3.56 6.31
CA LEU A 29 1.81 -2.13 6.23
C LEU A 29 1.65 -1.52 7.62
N LEU A 30 2.58 -0.63 7.97
CA LEU A 30 2.62 0.07 9.26
C LEU A 30 2.09 1.51 9.13
N GLY A 31 1.45 2.01 10.18
CA GLY A 31 0.80 3.33 10.19
C GLY A 31 1.73 4.50 10.50
N ARG A 32 3.03 4.42 10.21
CA ARG A 32 3.99 5.51 10.47
C ARG A 32 3.98 6.50 9.30
N GLY A 33 3.94 7.80 9.60
CA GLY A 33 3.89 8.87 8.59
C GLY A 33 2.48 9.37 8.26
N LYS A 34 2.36 10.11 7.16
CA LYS A 34 1.14 10.76 6.67
C LYS A 34 0.83 10.30 5.24
N VAL A 35 -0.42 9.96 4.98
CA VAL A 35 -0.93 9.63 3.64
C VAL A 35 -1.63 10.88 3.10
N THR A 36 -1.11 11.43 2.00
CA THR A 36 -1.64 12.69 1.40
C THR A 36 -2.37 12.47 0.09
N LYS A 37 -2.20 11.31 -0.54
CA LYS A 37 -2.81 10.97 -1.82
C LYS A 37 -3.69 9.73 -1.69
N PRO A 38 -4.82 9.65 -2.42
CA PRO A 38 -5.64 8.45 -2.46
C PRO A 38 -4.87 7.32 -3.16
N MET A 39 -4.73 6.20 -2.46
CA MET A 39 -3.98 5.05 -2.95
C MET A 39 -4.64 3.74 -2.52
N VAL A 40 -4.55 2.74 -3.39
CA VAL A 40 -4.96 1.36 -3.13
C VAL A 40 -3.71 0.57 -2.77
N ILE A 41 -3.66 0.07 -1.54
CA ILE A 41 -2.48 -0.63 -1.03
C ILE A 41 -2.79 -2.11 -0.84
N LYS A 42 -2.05 -2.99 -1.52
CA LYS A 42 -2.13 -4.44 -1.37
C LYS A 42 -1.04 -4.91 -0.40
N ALA A 43 -1.43 -5.53 0.71
CA ALA A 43 -0.50 -5.99 1.74
C ALA A 43 -0.99 -7.27 2.41
N ILE A 44 -0.06 -8.08 2.94
CA ILE A 44 -0.40 -9.32 3.64
C ILE A 44 -0.94 -9.03 5.05
N TRP A 45 -0.38 -8.00 5.69
CA TRP A 45 -0.83 -7.57 7.01
C TRP A 45 -0.90 -6.05 7.07
N VAL A 46 -1.93 -5.52 7.73
CA VAL A 46 -2.17 -4.09 7.83
C VAL A 46 -2.45 -3.74 9.29
N SER A 47 -1.71 -2.78 9.83
CA SER A 47 -2.04 -2.22 11.15
C SER A 47 -3.32 -1.39 11.08
N ARG A 48 -4.16 -1.43 12.12
CA ARG A 48 -5.38 -0.61 12.21
C ARG A 48 -5.11 0.88 11.94
N LYS A 49 -4.02 1.41 12.51
CA LYS A 49 -3.59 2.80 12.28
C LYS A 49 -3.25 3.10 10.82
N ALA A 50 -2.70 2.13 10.08
CA ALA A 50 -2.43 2.31 8.65
C ALA A 50 -3.72 2.30 7.84
N GLU A 51 -4.61 1.34 8.10
CA GLU A 51 -5.89 1.23 7.42
C GLU A 51 -6.72 2.51 7.58
N GLU A 52 -6.83 3.00 8.82
CA GLU A 52 -7.57 4.21 9.15
C GLU A 52 -7.02 5.43 8.40
N LYS A 53 -5.69 5.58 8.36
CA LYS A 53 -5.02 6.66 7.61
C LYS A 53 -5.25 6.57 6.10
N VAL A 54 -5.18 5.37 5.54
CA VAL A 54 -5.39 5.17 4.09
C VAL A 54 -6.84 5.47 3.72
N ARG A 55 -7.81 4.98 4.50
CA ARG A 55 -9.23 5.31 4.31
C ARG A 55 -9.51 6.80 4.48
N ALA A 56 -8.93 7.45 5.50
CA ALA A 56 -9.07 8.88 5.73
C ALA A 56 -8.51 9.73 4.57
N ALA A 57 -7.51 9.23 3.84
CA ALA A 57 -6.96 9.87 2.66
C ALA A 57 -7.74 9.57 1.36
N GLY A 58 -8.90 8.89 1.44
CA GLY A 58 -9.68 8.48 0.26
C GLY A 58 -9.10 7.28 -0.48
N GLY A 59 -8.20 6.52 0.17
CA GLY A 59 -7.61 5.30 -0.34
C GLY A 59 -8.37 4.04 0.09
N SER A 60 -7.82 2.89 -0.27
CA SER A 60 -8.34 1.59 0.15
C SER A 60 -7.19 0.62 0.40
N VAL A 61 -7.43 -0.38 1.26
CA VAL A 61 -6.42 -1.39 1.57
C VAL A 61 -6.98 -2.76 1.23
N GLU A 62 -6.22 -3.54 0.48
CA GLU A 62 -6.57 -4.90 0.09
C GLU A 62 -5.64 -5.87 0.83
N LEU A 63 -6.23 -6.69 1.69
CA LEU A 63 -5.51 -7.72 2.43
C LEU A 63 -5.36 -8.95 1.54
N ILE A 64 -4.13 -9.25 1.14
CA ILE A 64 -3.80 -10.45 0.38
C ILE A 64 -3.43 -11.56 1.37
N LYS A 65 -4.07 -12.73 1.28
CA LYS A 65 -3.70 -13.89 2.10
C LYS A 65 -2.36 -14.46 1.62
N GLY A 66 -1.26 -13.86 2.05
CA GLY A 66 0.08 -14.40 1.87
C GLY A 66 0.42 -15.34 3.02
N ILE A 67 0.84 -16.56 2.69
CA ILE A 67 1.39 -17.53 3.63
C ILE A 67 2.60 -16.86 4.28
N VAL A 68 2.53 -16.60 5.59
CA VAL A 68 3.68 -16.09 6.34
C VAL A 68 4.71 -17.22 6.42
N HIS A 69 5.90 -17.03 5.85
CA HIS A 69 7.02 -17.92 6.14
C HIS A 69 7.31 -17.79 7.64
N ALA A 70 7.11 -18.89 8.35
CA ALA A 70 7.45 -19.07 9.75
C ALA A 70 8.96 -19.19 9.94
#